data_AF-A0A1X2FYX6-F1
#
_entry.id   AF-A0A1X2FYX6-F1
#
_cell.length_a   1.000
_cell.length_b   1.000
_cell.length_c   1.000
_cell.angle_alpha   90.00
_cell.angle_beta   90.00
_cell.angle_gamma   90.00
#
_symmetry.space_group_name_H-M   'P 1'
#
loop_
_entity.id
_entity.type
_entity.pdbx_description
1 polymer ?
#
loop_
_entity_poly.entity_id
_entity_poly.type
_entity_poly.pdbx_seq_one_letter_code
_entity_poly.pdbx_strand_id
1 'polypeptide(L)' 'MMNVFLFLKQVFNAYLFTVLFITGFYESVFEPKDLKKKGLDKDSKVCRNIGIAYLLVDAIMYIIIKFSPI' A
#
# COMPACT_ATOMS: atom_id res chain seq x y z
N MET A 1 -13.04 7.58 28.14
CA MET A 1 -13.78 6.51 27.45
C MET A 1 -13.52 6.70 25.96
N MET A 2 -12.75 5.81 25.33
CA MET A 2 -12.45 5.98 23.90
C MET A 2 -13.75 5.83 23.12
N ASN A 3 -14.13 6.87 22.39
CA ASN A 3 -15.40 6.88 21.67
C ASN A 3 -15.39 5.71 20.67
N VAL A 4 -16.38 4.82 20.69
CA VAL A 4 -16.40 3.59 19.86
C VAL A 4 -16.14 3.91 18.39
N PHE A 5 -16.58 5.09 17.94
CA PHE A 5 -16.31 5.66 16.63
C PHE A 5 -14.81 5.87 16.34
N LEU A 6 -14.02 6.40 17.28
CA LEU A 6 -12.58 6.60 17.14
C LEU A 6 -11.83 5.26 17.06
N PHE A 7 -12.25 4.27 17.85
CA PHE A 7 -11.69 2.92 17.79
C PHE A 7 -11.95 2.27 16.42
N LEU A 8 -13.19 2.30 15.93
CA LEU A 8 -13.54 1.79 14.59
C LEU A 8 -12.72 2.46 13.49
N LYS A 9 -12.58 3.79 13.55
CA LYS A 9 -11.78 4.56 12.59
C LYS A 9 -10.31 4.11 12.60
N GLN A 10 -9.73 3.89 13.78
CA GLN A 10 -8.34 3.45 13.91
C GLN A 10 -8.12 2.04 13.36
N VAL A 11 -9.02 1.10 13.67
CA VAL A 11 -8.96 -0.27 13.15
C VAL A 11 -9.12 -0.28 11.63
N PHE A 12 -10.05 0.50 11.09
CA PHE A 12 -10.26 0.59 9.63
C PHE A 12 -9.05 1.19 8.92
N ASN A 13 -8.43 2.23 9.49
CA ASN A 13 -7.20 2.81 8.95
C ASN A 13 -6.04 1.82 8.96
N ALA A 14 -5.86 1.07 10.05
CA ALA A 14 -4.81 0.04 10.13
C ALA A 14 -5.05 -1.09 9.12
N TYR A 15 -6.31 -1.51 8.95
CA TYR A 15 -6.70 -2.49 7.93
C TYR A 15 -6.38 -1.98 6.52
N LEU A 16 -6.82 -0.78 6.16
CA LEU A 16 -6.57 -0.20 4.84
C LEU A 16 -5.08 -0.06 4.56
N PHE A 17 -4.31 0.44 5.52
CA PHE A 17 -2.84 0.52 5.40
C PHE A 17 -2.22 -0.85 5.15
N THR A 18 -2.64 -1.87 5.91
CA THR A 18 -2.11 -3.23 5.75
C THR A 18 -2.43 -3.80 4.37
N VAL A 19 -3.65 -3.61 3.89
CA VAL A 19 -4.08 -4.10 2.57
C VAL A 19 -3.34 -3.40 1.44
N LEU A 20 -3.22 -2.07 1.50
CA LEU A 20 -2.48 -1.29 0.50
C LEU A 20 -1.00 -1.65 0.50
N PHE A 21 -0.41 -1.87 1.67
CA PHE A 21 0.99 -2.20 1.80
C PHE A 21 1.29 -3.58 1.20
N ILE A 22 0.48 -4.58 1.55
CA ILE A 22 0.63 -5.94 1.01
C ILE A 22 0.42 -5.93 -0.52
N THR A 23 -0.62 -5.25 -0.99
CA THR A 23 -0.92 -5.15 -2.43
C THR A 23 0.22 -4.46 -3.17
N GLY A 24 0.68 -3.30 -2.69
CA GLY A 24 1.78 -2.54 -3.28
C GLY A 24 3.09 -3.33 -3.27
N PHE A 25 3.37 -4.09 -2.22
CA PHE A 25 4.53 -4.98 -2.14
C PHE A 25 4.44 -6.13 -3.14
N TYR A 26 3.27 -6.76 -3.25
CA TYR A 26 3.04 -7.85 -4.19
C TYR A 26 3.22 -7.38 -5.65
N GLU A 27 2.55 -6.29 -6.02
CA GLU A 27 2.58 -5.66 -7.35
C GLU A 27 3.98 -5.10 -7.70
N SER A 28 4.79 -4.72 -6.70
CA SER A 28 6.14 -4.20 -6.98
C SER A 28 7.21 -5.30 -7.07
N VAL A 29 7.01 -6.43 -6.41
CA VAL A 29 8.05 -7.47 -6.24
C VAL A 29 7.73 -8.79 -6.92
N PHE A 30 6.50 -9.29 -6.82
CA PHE A 30 6.14 -10.64 -7.29
C PHE A 30 5.57 -10.61 -8.71
N GLU A 31 4.51 -9.84 -8.94
CA GLU A 31 3.85 -9.78 -10.25
C GLU A 31 4.79 -9.32 -11.39
N PRO A 32 5.70 -8.34 -11.20
CA PRO A 32 6.65 -7.95 -12.24
C PRO A 32 7.62 -9.07 -12.63
N LYS A 33 7.94 -9.99 -11.70
CA LYS A 33 8.81 -11.15 -12.00
C LYS A 33 8.07 -12.17 -12.86
N ASP A 34 6.78 -12.38 -12.59
CA ASP A 34 5.98 -13.32 -13.36
C ASP A 34 5.63 -12.77 -14.74
N LEU A 35 5.38 -11.47 -14.88
CA LEU A 35 5.23 -10.79 -16.18
C LEU A 35 6.52 -10.86 -17.01
N LYS A 36 7.70 -10.70 -16.39
CA LYS A 36 8.99 -10.89 -17.08
C LYS A 36 9.17 -12.32 -17.59
N LYS A 37 8.81 -13.33 -16.80
CA LYS A 37 8.88 -14.74 -17.24
C LYS A 37 8.00 -15.00 -18.47
N LYS A 38 6.91 -14.24 -18.64
CA LYS A 38 6.00 -14.30 -19.78
C LYS A 38 6.44 -13.45 -20.98
N GLY A 39 7.57 -12.74 -20.89
CA GLY A 39 8.07 -11.84 -21.95
C GLY A 39 7.38 -10.48 -22.01
N LEU A 40 6.58 -10.12 -21.00
CA LEU A 40 5.83 -8.86 -20.92
C LEU A 40 6.64 -7.78 -20.18
N ASP A 41 7.77 -7.38 -20.74
CA ASP A 41 8.72 -6.47 -20.08
C ASP A 41 8.18 -5.04 -19.86
N LYS A 42 7.34 -4.55 -20.78
CA LYS A 42 6.71 -3.23 -20.65
C LYS A 42 5.69 -3.24 -19.52
N ASP A 43 4.83 -4.25 -19.49
CA ASP A 43 3.79 -4.39 -18.46
C ASP A 43 4.39 -4.66 -17.08
N SER A 44 5.48 -5.44 -17.01
CA SER A 44 6.26 -5.65 -15.79
C SER A 44 6.75 -4.32 -15.17
N LYS A 45 7.26 -3.39 -16.01
CA LYS A 45 7.72 -2.08 -15.52
C LYS A 45 6.55 -1.23 -15.02
N VAL A 46 5.42 -1.26 -15.72
CA VAL A 46 4.21 -0.51 -15.33
C VAL A 46 3.65 -1.05 -14.02
N CYS A 47 3.45 -2.37 -13.91
CA CYS A 47 3.02 -3.06 -12.70
C CYS A 47 3.94 -2.74 -11.51
N ARG A 48 5.26 -2.81 -11.70
CA ARG A 48 6.23 -2.43 -10.67
C ARG A 48 6.07 -0.98 -10.23
N ASN A 49 5.91 -0.05 -11.17
CA ASN A 49 5.73 1.37 -10.86
C ASN A 49 4.42 1.63 -10.11
N ILE A 50 3.34 0.93 -10.47
CA ILE A 50 2.06 0.99 -9.76
C ILE A 50 2.22 0.50 -8.33
N GLY A 51 2.88 -0.65 -8.12
CA GLY A 51 3.17 -1.17 -6.78
C GLY A 51 4.01 -0.21 -5.94
N ILE A 52 5.03 0.42 -6.53
CA ILE A 52 5.84 1.45 -5.85
C ILE A 52 5.00 2.69 -5.52
N ALA A 53 4.07 3.11 -6.39
CA ALA A 53 3.18 4.23 -6.11
C ALA A 53 2.26 3.94 -4.92
N TYR A 54 1.70 2.73 -4.81
CA TYR A 54 0.92 2.32 -3.64
C TYR A 54 1.76 2.40 -2.35
N LEU A 55 2.99 1.87 -2.36
CA LEU A 55 3.88 1.94 -1.21
C LEU A 55 4.28 3.38 -0.83
N LEU A 56 4.45 4.27 -1.82
CA LEU A 56 4.71 5.69 -1.59
C LEU A 56 3.53 6.38 -0.92
N VAL A 57 2.31 6.13 -1.39
CA VAL A 57 1.09 6.68 -0.78
C VAL A 57 0.94 6.21 0.66
N ASP A 58 1.18 4.93 0.92
CA ASP A 58 1.15 4.38 2.28
C ASP A 58 2.20 5.02 3.19
N ALA A 59 3.44 5.19 2.71
CA ALA A 59 4.49 5.84 3.48
C ALA A 59 4.12 7.29 3.84
N ILE A 60 3.55 8.04 2.88
CA ILE A 60 3.08 9.42 3.11
C ILE A 60 1.92 9.45 4.10
N MET A 61 0.93 8.56 3.95
CA MET A 61 -0.21 8.44 4.87
C MET A 61 0.25 8.10 6.29
N TYR A 62 1.19 7.17 6.44
CA TYR A 62 1.76 6.81 7.75
C TYR A 62 2.45 8.00 8.42
N ILE A 63 3.24 8.77 7.66
CA ILE A 63 3.88 10.00 8.15
C ILE A 63 2.81 11.01 8.58
N ILE A 64 1.80 11.29 7.76
CA ILE A 64 0.73 12.22 8.08
C ILE A 64 0.00 11.79 9.37
N ILE A 65 -0.37 10.52 9.50
CA ILE A 65 -1.05 10.00 10.70
C ILE A 65 -0.15 10.12 11.94
N LYS A 66 1.16 9.87 11.80
CA LYS A 66 2.11 9.93 12.92
C LYS A 66 2.42 11.36 13.38
N PHE A 67 2.41 12.33 12.47
CA PHE A 67 2.67 13.74 12.78
C PHE A 67 1.41 14.58 13.00
N SER A 68 0.23 14.07 12.61
CA SER A 68 -1.05 14.73 12.88
C SER A 68 -1.53 14.38 14.30
N PRO A 69 -1.77 15.35 15.18
CA PRO A 69 -2.13 15.13 16.58
C PRO A 69 -3.63 14.81 16.76
N ILE A 70 -4.21 14.02 15.85
CA ILE A 70 -5.63 13.60 15.91
C ILE A 70 -5.79 12.40 16.83
#